data_AF-A0A833U8W7-F1
#
_entry.id   AF-A0A833U8W7-F1
#
_cell.length_a   1.000
_cell.length_b   1.000
_cell.length_c   1.000
_cell.angle_alpha   90.00
_cell.angle_beta   90.00
_cell.angle_gamma   90.00
#
_symmetry.space_group_name_H-M   'P 1'
#
loop_
_entity.id
_entity.type
_entity.pdbx_description
1 polymer ?
#
loop_
_entity_poly.entity_id
_entity_poly.type
_entity_poly.pdbx_seq_one_letter_code
_entity_poly.pdbx_strand_id
1 'polypeptide(L)'
;MRGHRPFIDYRNLKAGDKLSEKIDTAVRDCKVGVVVFSPRYCESYYCLHELALLMAYKKRVIPIFYNVKPSQLRVGDNVSNGPCVSEKELERFSRAVEEAKNIVGLSFDSSRGYWSEFLKSASDAIIEQLGQS
;
A
#
# COMPACT_ATOMS: atom_id res chain seq x y z
N MET A 1 24.21 -3.01 14.05
CA MET A 1 22.93 -2.44 13.60
C MET A 1 23.07 -2.00 12.16
N ARG A 2 22.36 -2.62 11.21
CA ARG A 2 22.29 -2.13 9.83
C ARG A 2 21.19 -1.08 9.76
N GLY A 3 21.58 0.19 9.61
CA GLY A 3 20.65 1.29 9.46
C GLY A 3 20.02 1.26 8.08
N HIS A 4 18.80 0.73 7.98
CA HIS A 4 17.97 0.93 6.80
C HIS A 4 17.33 2.31 6.88
N ARG A 5 17.28 3.07 5.78
CA ARG A 5 16.56 4.35 5.73
C ARG A 5 15.12 4.07 5.29
N PRO A 6 14.16 3.94 6.21
CA PRO A 6 12.75 3.87 5.82
C PRO A 6 12.37 5.23 5.23
N PHE A 7 11.86 5.22 4.00
CA PHE A 7 11.06 6.33 3.51
C PHE A 7 9.64 6.08 4.03
N ILE A 8 9.27 6.80 5.08
CA ILE A 8 7.90 6.82 5.59
C ILE A 8 7.16 7.87 4.79
N ASP A 9 6.14 7.44 4.07
CA ASP A 9 5.29 8.37 3.37
C ASP A 9 4.34 9.06 4.33
N TYR A 10 4.60 10.33 4.61
CA TYR A 10 3.72 11.20 5.38
C TYR A 10 2.52 11.67 4.52
N ARG A 11 1.73 10.74 3.96
CA ARG A 11 0.62 11.06 3.03
C ARG A 11 -0.73 11.27 3.71
N ASN A 12 -0.73 12.19 4.68
CA ASN A 12 -1.91 13.02 4.98
C ASN A 12 -1.82 14.40 4.32
N LEU A 13 -0.88 14.62 3.39
CA LEU A 13 -0.70 15.92 2.74
C LEU A 13 -1.54 16.00 1.46
N LYS A 14 -2.40 17.01 1.43
CA LYS A 14 -3.37 17.33 0.38
C LYS A 14 -2.74 17.56 -1.00
N ALA A 15 -3.60 17.35 -1.99
CA ALA A 15 -3.44 17.31 -3.45
C ALA A 15 -2.60 18.40 -4.15
N GLY A 16 -1.90 17.98 -5.23
CA GLY A 16 -1.33 18.81 -6.31
C GLY A 16 -0.38 18.01 -7.24
N ASP A 17 -0.09 18.51 -8.45
CA ASP A 17 0.78 17.87 -9.47
C ASP A 17 2.22 17.61 -8.98
N LYS A 18 2.70 18.44 -8.04
CA LYS A 18 4.02 18.25 -7.41
C LYS A 18 4.08 17.05 -6.48
N LEU A 19 2.92 16.58 -6.01
CA LEU A 19 2.84 15.37 -5.20
C LEU A 19 3.01 14.18 -6.12
N SER A 20 2.19 14.02 -7.16
CA SER A 20 2.24 12.90 -8.11
C SER A 20 3.63 12.66 -8.70
N GLU A 21 4.35 13.69 -9.12
CA GLU A 21 5.73 13.54 -9.63
C GLU A 21 6.71 12.97 -8.57
N LYS A 22 6.56 13.38 -7.32
CA LYS A 22 7.32 12.84 -6.19
C LYS A 22 6.89 11.42 -5.84
N ILE A 23 5.60 11.11 -5.97
CA ILE A 23 5.07 9.75 -5.79
C ILE A 23 5.74 8.80 -6.78
N ASP A 24 5.72 9.15 -8.05
CA ASP A 24 6.24 8.30 -9.12
C ASP A 24 7.73 8.04 -8.95
N THR A 25 8.49 9.08 -8.60
CA THR A 25 9.94 8.95 -8.36
C THR A 25 10.21 8.08 -7.13
N ALA A 26 9.53 8.32 -6.01
CA ALA A 26 9.73 7.53 -4.79
C ALA A 26 9.33 6.06 -5.00
N VAL A 27 8.21 5.80 -5.68
CA VAL A 27 7.76 4.44 -6.01
C VAL A 27 8.74 3.77 -6.98
N ARG A 28 9.25 4.50 -7.98
CA ARG A 28 10.25 3.96 -8.91
C ARG A 28 11.56 3.65 -8.22
N ASP A 29 11.97 4.43 -7.23
CA ASP A 29 13.27 4.27 -6.59
C ASP A 29 13.21 3.35 -5.36
N CYS A 30 12.02 3.03 -4.85
CA CYS A 30 11.87 2.12 -3.72
C CYS A 30 12.23 0.66 -4.09
N LYS A 31 12.82 -0.05 -3.13
CA LYS A 31 13.14 -1.48 -3.24
C LYS A 31 11.95 -2.37 -2.85
N VAL A 32 11.22 -1.95 -1.82
CA VAL A 32 10.07 -2.65 -1.26
C VAL A 32 9.00 -1.62 -0.91
N GLY A 33 7.75 -1.89 -1.27
CA GLY A 33 6.58 -1.12 -0.85
C GLY A 33 5.85 -1.82 0.29
N VAL A 34 5.67 -1.16 1.43
CA VAL A 34 4.80 -1.67 2.50
C VAL A 34 3.44 -1.02 2.35
N VAL A 35 2.40 -1.82 2.09
CA VAL A 35 1.05 -1.32 1.82
C VAL A 35 0.14 -1.68 2.98
N VAL A 36 -0.37 -0.67 3.68
CA VAL A 36 -1.30 -0.87 4.80
C VAL A 36 -2.74 -0.71 4.32
N PHE A 37 -3.39 -1.83 4.05
CA PHE A 37 -4.81 -1.89 3.77
C PHE A 37 -5.60 -1.67 5.04
N SER A 38 -6.30 -0.54 5.11
CA SER A 38 -7.28 -0.22 6.16
C SER A 38 -8.71 -0.32 5.60
N PRO A 39 -9.76 -0.28 6.44
CA PRO A 39 -11.15 -0.37 5.98
C PRO A 39 -11.53 0.67 4.91
N ARG A 40 -10.83 1.82 4.89
CA ARG A 40 -11.09 2.93 3.95
C ARG A 40 -10.06 3.06 2.84
N TYR A 41 -9.14 2.10 2.71
CA TYR A 41 -8.05 2.18 1.74
C TYR A 41 -8.57 2.29 0.30
N CYS A 42 -9.53 1.44 -0.07
CA CYS A 42 -10.13 1.42 -1.41
C CYS A 42 -11.04 2.63 -1.70
N GLU A 43 -11.31 3.50 -0.73
CA GLU A 43 -12.06 4.74 -0.92
C GLU A 43 -11.16 5.92 -1.32
N SER A 44 -9.84 5.76 -1.23
CA SER A 44 -8.87 6.83 -1.48
C SER A 44 -8.24 6.68 -2.85
N TYR A 45 -8.45 7.66 -3.73
CA TYR A 45 -7.82 7.72 -5.04
C TYR A 45 -6.29 7.57 -4.93
N TYR A 46 -5.65 8.33 -4.04
CA TYR A 46 -4.19 8.33 -3.90
C TYR A 46 -3.65 6.98 -3.44
N CYS A 47 -4.33 6.31 -2.51
CA CYS A 47 -3.93 4.98 -2.06
C CYS A 47 -4.00 3.96 -3.20
N LEU A 48 -5.09 3.98 -3.98
CA LEU A 48 -5.25 3.11 -5.14
C LEU A 48 -4.23 3.41 -6.24
N HIS A 49 -3.94 4.69 -6.46
CA HIS A 49 -2.95 5.13 -7.44
C HIS A 49 -1.54 4.65 -7.08
N GLU A 50 -1.12 4.81 -5.82
CA GLU A 50 0.16 4.30 -5.31
C GLU A 50 0.30 2.80 -5.46
N LEU A 51 -0.72 2.04 -5.07
CA LEU A 51 -0.74 0.60 -5.22
C LEU A 51 -0.59 0.21 -6.69
N ALA A 52 -1.34 0.86 -7.57
CA ALA A 52 -1.28 0.58 -8.99
C ALA A 52 0.08 0.93 -9.61
N LEU A 53 0.81 1.92 -9.09
CA LEU A 53 2.19 2.21 -9.51
C LEU A 53 3.16 1.15 -9.00
N LEU A 54 3.07 0.75 -7.72
CA LEU A 54 3.90 -0.32 -7.16
C LEU A 54 3.77 -1.62 -7.96
N MET A 55 2.53 -2.00 -8.30
CA MET A 55 2.26 -3.19 -9.10
C MET A 55 2.73 -3.04 -10.55
N ALA A 56 2.49 -1.89 -11.18
CA ALA A 56 2.93 -1.63 -12.55
C ALA A 56 4.46 -1.70 -12.70
N TYR A 57 5.20 -1.19 -11.73
CA TYR A 57 6.66 -1.29 -11.70
C TYR A 57 7.19 -2.61 -11.14
N LYS A 58 6.31 -3.60 -10.91
CA LYS A 58 6.63 -4.93 -10.37
C LYS A 58 7.48 -4.86 -9.10
N LYS A 59 7.16 -3.90 -8.23
CA LYS A 59 7.83 -3.74 -6.94
C LYS A 59 7.50 -4.90 -6.03
N ARG A 60 8.45 -5.28 -5.17
CA ARG A 60 8.16 -6.19 -4.07
C ARG A 60 7.24 -5.46 -3.10
N VAL A 61 6.09 -6.07 -2.80
CA VAL A 61 5.09 -5.47 -1.91
C VAL A 61 4.87 -6.37 -0.70
N ILE A 62 4.83 -5.75 0.48
CA ILE A 62 4.45 -6.39 1.73
C ILE A 62 3.08 -5.81 2.12
N PRO A 63 1.99 -6.55 1.87
CA PRO A 63 0.68 -6.11 2.28
C PRO A 63 0.47 -6.35 3.78
N ILE A 64 -0.06 -5.33 4.45
CA ILE A 64 -0.52 -5.36 5.83
C ILE A 64 -2.03 -5.12 5.80
N PHE A 65 -2.80 -6.10 6.25
CA PHE A 65 -4.25 -6.03 6.34
C PHE A 65 -4.66 -5.60 7.75
N TYR A 66 -4.86 -4.29 7.93
CA TYR A 66 -5.26 -3.66 9.18
C TYR A 66 -6.78 -3.59 9.31
N ASN A 67 -7.35 -4.37 10.23
CA ASN A 67 -8.80 -4.46 10.49
C ASN A 67 -9.64 -4.77 9.24
N VAL A 68 -9.06 -5.45 8.26
CA VAL A 68 -9.72 -5.79 6.99
C VAL A 68 -9.24 -7.15 6.53
N LYS A 69 -10.11 -7.93 5.89
CA LYS A 69 -9.73 -9.17 5.21
C LYS A 69 -9.45 -8.87 3.73
N PRO A 70 -8.53 -9.60 3.08
CA PRO A 70 -8.28 -9.44 1.64
C PRO A 70 -9.57 -9.53 0.81
N SER A 71 -10.51 -10.40 1.18
CA SER A 71 -11.81 -10.57 0.49
C SER A 71 -12.73 -9.35 0.59
N GLN A 72 -12.49 -8.43 1.53
CA GLN A 72 -13.26 -7.19 1.69
C GLN A 72 -12.70 -6.03 0.86
N LEU A 73 -11.49 -6.17 0.30
CA LEU A 73 -10.89 -5.15 -0.55
C LEU A 73 -11.51 -5.22 -1.94
N ARG A 74 -12.19 -4.14 -2.33
CA ARG A 74 -12.80 -3.97 -3.65
C ARG A 74 -12.81 -2.48 -4.02
N VAL A 75 -12.48 -2.17 -5.26
CA VAL A 75 -12.66 -0.82 -5.82
C VAL A 75 -14.12 -0.69 -6.24
N GLY A 76 -14.82 0.29 -5.67
CA GLY A 76 -16.20 0.63 -6.03
C GLY A 76 -16.29 2.04 -6.59
N ASP A 77 -17.53 2.51 -6.79
CA ASP A 77 -17.78 3.84 -7.36
C ASP A 77 -17.55 4.99 -6.35
N ASN A 78 -17.28 4.66 -5.10
CA ASN A 78 -17.08 5.59 -3.99
C ASN A 78 -15.62 6.05 -3.82
N VAL A 79 -14.78 5.90 -4.84
CA VAL A 79 -13.41 6.44 -4.83
C VAL A 79 -13.50 7.96 -4.69
N SER A 80 -12.87 8.48 -3.64
CA SER A 80 -12.94 9.87 -3.21
C SER A 80 -11.53 10.47 -3.05
N ASN A 81 -11.46 11.77 -2.78
CA ASN A 81 -10.22 12.51 -2.55
C ASN A 81 -9.25 12.53 -3.74
N GLY A 82 -9.75 12.59 -4.97
CA GLY A 82 -8.94 12.66 -6.19
C GLY A 82 -9.66 13.34 -7.36
N PRO A 83 -9.01 13.42 -8.54
CA PRO A 83 -9.66 13.86 -9.78
C PRO A 83 -10.79 12.90 -10.20
N CYS A 84 -11.57 13.30 -11.20
CA CYS A 84 -12.56 12.42 -11.81
C CYS A 84 -11.87 11.14 -12.32
N VAL A 85 -12.33 9.98 -11.87
CA VAL A 85 -11.71 8.69 -12.18
C VAL A 85 -12.32 8.14 -13.45
N SER A 86 -11.48 7.88 -14.45
CA SER A 86 -11.92 7.23 -15.70
C SER A 86 -12.19 5.73 -15.50
N GLU A 87 -13.00 5.12 -16.36
CA GLU A 87 -13.22 3.65 -16.35
C GLU A 87 -11.88 2.87 -16.44
N LYS A 88 -10.95 3.34 -17.27
CA LYS A 88 -9.61 2.76 -17.40
C LYS A 88 -8.81 2.83 -16.10
N GLU A 89 -8.96 3.90 -15.32
CA GLU A 89 -8.32 4.00 -14.00
C GLU A 89 -8.97 3.06 -12.98
N LEU A 90 -10.30 2.93 -12.98
CA LEU A 90 -11.00 1.97 -12.12
C LEU A 90 -10.59 0.53 -12.43
N GLU A 91 -10.45 0.17 -13.71
CA GLU A 91 -9.91 -1.14 -14.12
C GLU A 91 -8.48 -1.35 -13.63
N ARG A 92 -7.63 -0.32 -13.79
CA ARG A 92 -6.24 -0.35 -13.31
C ARG A 92 -6.17 -0.54 -11.80
N PHE A 93 -6.99 0.16 -11.03
CA PHE A 93 -7.05 0.04 -9.57
C PHE A 93 -7.57 -1.32 -9.15
N SER A 94 -8.63 -1.80 -9.80
CA SER A 94 -9.22 -3.11 -9.51
C SER A 94 -8.20 -4.23 -9.73
N ARG A 95 -7.47 -4.20 -10.85
CA ARG A 95 -6.41 -5.17 -11.12
C ARG A 95 -5.31 -5.13 -10.05
N ALA A 96 -4.86 -3.94 -9.67
CA ALA A 96 -3.81 -3.79 -8.66
C ALA A 96 -4.24 -4.32 -7.27
N VAL A 97 -5.50 -4.10 -6.88
CA VAL A 97 -6.07 -4.65 -5.65
C VAL A 97 -6.19 -6.18 -5.71
N GLU A 98 -6.64 -6.74 -6.84
CA GLU A 98 -6.73 -8.19 -7.00
C GLU A 98 -5.35 -8.86 -6.98
N GLU A 99 -4.34 -8.27 -7.62
CA GLU A 99 -2.96 -8.76 -7.52
C GLU A 99 -2.47 -8.71 -6.07
N ALA A 100 -2.68 -7.59 -5.37
CA ALA A 100 -2.23 -7.40 -3.99
C ALA A 100 -2.88 -8.38 -2.99
N LYS A 101 -4.15 -8.74 -3.20
CA LYS A 101 -4.88 -9.71 -2.37
C LYS A 101 -4.25 -11.11 -2.39
N ASN A 102 -3.54 -11.45 -3.46
CA ASN A 102 -2.90 -12.75 -3.64
C ASN A 102 -1.45 -12.78 -3.12
N ILE A 103 -0.93 -11.65 -2.62
CA ILE A 103 0.40 -11.59 -2.02
C ILE A 103 0.27 -11.99 -0.54
N VAL A 104 1.15 -12.89 -0.09
CA VAL A 104 1.23 -13.27 1.33
C VAL A 104 1.59 -12.04 2.15
N GLY A 105 0.72 -11.71 3.10
CA GLY A 105 0.83 -10.51 3.93
C GLY A 105 0.64 -10.79 5.41
N LEU A 106 0.69 -9.71 6.19
CA LEU A 106 0.44 -9.72 7.61
C LEU A 106 -0.97 -9.22 7.89
N SER A 107 -1.73 -9.92 8.72
CA SER A 107 -3.05 -9.48 9.15
C SER A 107 -2.98 -8.96 10.58
N PHE A 108 -3.64 -7.84 10.86
CA PHE A 108 -3.74 -7.29 12.20
C PHE A 108 -5.17 -6.88 12.50
N ASP A 109 -5.70 -7.42 13.60
CA ASP A 109 -6.99 -7.02 14.17
C ASP A 109 -6.72 -6.28 15.48
N SER A 110 -6.89 -4.96 15.46
CA SER A 110 -6.68 -4.09 16.63
C SER A 110 -7.59 -4.39 17.81
N SER A 111 -8.71 -5.10 17.61
CA SER A 111 -9.62 -5.48 18.69
C SER A 111 -9.16 -6.73 19.45
N ARG A 112 -8.21 -7.50 18.90
CA ARG A 112 -7.77 -8.80 19.44
C ARG A 112 -6.26 -8.92 19.56
N GLY A 113 -5.49 -8.10 18.87
CA GLY A 113 -4.04 -8.22 18.72
C GLY A 113 -3.24 -7.32 19.65
N TYR A 114 -2.04 -7.78 20.03
CA TYR A 114 -1.05 -6.97 20.72
C TYR A 114 -0.18 -6.22 19.71
N TRP A 115 -0.18 -4.89 19.80
CA TRP A 115 0.60 -4.02 18.90
C TRP A 115 2.11 -4.34 18.91
N SER A 116 2.67 -4.71 20.06
CA SER A 116 4.08 -5.04 20.20
C SER A 116 4.48 -6.27 19.36
N GLU A 117 3.68 -7.33 19.41
CA GLU A 117 3.91 -8.55 18.63
C GLU A 117 3.75 -8.28 17.13
N PHE A 118 2.72 -7.52 16.76
CA PHE A 118 2.49 -7.15 15.37
C PHE A 118 3.64 -6.31 14.80
N LEU A 119 4.08 -5.27 15.51
CA LEU A 119 5.18 -4.41 15.08
C LEU A 119 6.49 -5.20 14.96
N LYS A 120 6.71 -6.18 15.83
CA LYS A 120 7.85 -7.09 15.73
C LYS A 120 7.78 -7.92 14.45
N SER A 121 6.66 -8.63 14.22
CA SER A 121 6.45 -9.44 13.02
C SER A 121 6.55 -8.63 11.73
N ALA A 122 6.01 -7.41 11.71
CA ALA A 122 6.12 -6.51 10.58
C ALA A 122 7.57 -6.08 10.32
N SER A 123 8.31 -5.77 11.37
CA SER A 123 9.74 -5.42 11.26
C SER A 123 10.55 -6.59 10.72
N ASP A 124 10.32 -7.80 11.23
CA ASP A 124 11.01 -9.02 10.81
C ASP A 124 10.75 -9.32 9.32
N ALA A 125 9.49 -9.26 8.88
CA ALA A 125 9.12 -9.47 7.48
C ALA A 125 9.79 -8.47 6.53
N ILE A 126 9.89 -7.19 6.94
CA ILE A 126 10.57 -6.15 6.17
C ILE A 126 12.08 -6.46 6.09
N ILE A 127 12.70 -6.83 7.21
CA ILE A 127 14.15 -7.14 7.25
C ILE A 127 14.48 -8.34 6.37
N GLU A 128 13.69 -9.41 6.43
CA GLU A 128 13.89 -10.60 5.60
C GLU A 128 13.84 -10.28 4.10
N GLN A 129 12.85 -9.48 3.67
CA GLN A 129 12.73 -9.12 2.26
C GLN A 129 13.82 -8.17 1.78
N LEU A 130 14.32 -7.28 2.66
CA LEU A 130 15.44 -6.41 2.36
C LEU A 130 16.79 -7.15 2.31
N GLY A 131 16.94 -8.25 3.05
CA GLY A 131 18.14 -9.08 3.08
C GLY A 131 18.33 -9.98 1.84
N GLN A 132 17.29 -10.13 1.02
CA GLN A 132 17.31 -10.91 -0.23
C GLN A 132 17.61 -10.05 -1.48
N SER A 133 18.15 -8.83 -1.31
CA SER A 133 18.41 -7.86 -2.38
C SER A 133 19.89 -7.56 -2.57
#